data_AF-A0A358QUV3-F1
#
_entry.id   AF-A0A358QUV3-F1
#
_cell.length_a   1.000
_cell.length_b   1.000
_cell.length_c   1.000
_cell.angle_alpha   90.00
_cell.angle_beta   90.00
_cell.angle_gamma   90.00
#
_symmetry.space_group_name_H-M   'P 1'
#
loop_
_entity.id
_entity.type
_entity.pdbx_description
1 polymer ?
#
loop_
_entity_poly.entity_id
_entity_poly.type
_entity_poly.pdbx_seq_one_letter_code
_entity_poly.pdbx_strand_id
1 'polypeptide(L)'
;MRLFEKNPLIRRLYLEEEYELLVRKLPREKIEDHINRDSVSLLPLIRQWQAKGVLKQENPKAIVGVIRSLFLISLHKREIGEEEYNNTAKLLIDHISGGISAKEA
;
A
#
# COMPACT_ATOMS: atom_id res chain seq x y z
N MET A 1 10.91 -2.68 -0.14
CA MET A 1 10.78 -3.42 1.14
C MET A 1 11.85 -3.06 2.17
N ARG A 2 13.16 -3.00 1.83
CA ARG A 2 14.25 -2.75 2.81
C ARG A 2 14.10 -1.55 3.76
N LEU A 3 13.37 -0.49 3.38
CA LEU A 3 13.15 0.67 4.26
C LEU A 3 12.23 0.34 5.45
N PHE A 4 11.23 -0.52 5.24
CA PHE A 4 10.27 -0.95 6.26
C PHE A 4 10.89 -1.92 7.26
N GLU A 5 11.83 -2.75 6.80
CA GLU A 5 12.52 -3.74 7.63
C GLU A 5 13.63 -3.12 8.49
N LYS A 6 14.24 -2.02 8.03
CA LYS A 6 15.38 -1.38 8.71
C LYS A 6 14.98 -0.35 9.75
N ASN A 7 13.77 0.20 9.69
CA ASN A 7 13.28 1.13 10.71
C ASN A 7 12.65 0.33 11.87
N PRO A 8 13.18 0.40 13.11
CA PRO A 8 12.70 -0.40 14.23
C PRO A 8 11.23 -0.13 14.56
N LEU A 9 10.76 1.11 14.43
CA LEU A 9 9.37 1.46 14.70
C LEU A 9 8.43 0.86 13.66
N ILE A 10 8.82 0.94 12.39
CA ILE A 10 8.02 0.40 11.28
C ILE A 10 8.01 -1.13 11.34
N ARG A 11 9.16 -1.75 11.60
CA ARG A 11 9.25 -3.20 11.84
C ARG A 11 8.31 -3.63 12.96
N ARG A 12 8.36 -2.95 14.10
CA ARG A 12 7.52 -3.29 15.26
C ARG A 12 6.02 -3.14 14.96
N LEU A 13 5.63 -2.05 14.30
CA LEU A 13 4.24 -1.82 13.92
C LEU A 13 3.72 -2.88 12.93
N TYR A 14 4.48 -3.19 11.88
CA TYR A 14 3.98 -3.99 10.75
C TYR A 14 4.37 -5.47 10.80
N LEU A 15 5.49 -5.84 11.42
CA LEU A 15 6.02 -7.22 11.44
C LEU A 15 5.75 -7.94 12.76
N GLU A 16 5.55 -7.20 13.85
CA GLU A 16 5.27 -7.76 15.18
C GLU A 16 3.78 -7.65 15.55
N GLU A 17 2.91 -7.35 14.57
CA GLU A 17 1.45 -7.28 14.71
C GLU A 17 0.95 -6.25 15.74
N GLU A 18 1.82 -5.34 16.19
CA GLU A 18 1.45 -4.31 17.17
C GLU A 18 0.49 -3.26 16.59
N TYR A 19 0.34 -3.20 15.27
CA TYR A 19 -0.61 -2.33 14.60
C TYR A 19 -2.05 -2.53 15.11
N GLU A 20 -2.50 -3.78 15.30
CA GLU A 20 -3.85 -4.03 15.81
C GLU A 20 -4.05 -3.51 17.24
N LEU A 21 -3.04 -3.70 18.09
CA LEU A 21 -3.05 -3.22 19.46
C LEU A 21 -3.05 -1.70 19.53
N LEU A 22 -2.30 -1.05 18.63
CA LEU A 22 -2.28 0.40 18.49
C LEU A 22 -3.66 0.92 18.05
N VAL A 23 -4.25 0.31 17.01
CA VAL A 23 -5.58 0.67 16.50
C VAL A 23 -6.65 0.60 17.60
N ARG A 24 -6.61 -0.43 18.45
CA ARG A 24 -7.56 -0.56 19.58
C ARG A 24 -7.41 0.52 20.65
N LYS A 25 -6.25 1.19 20.73
CA LYS A 25 -5.93 2.20 21.74
C LYS A 25 -6.06 3.64 21.22
N LEU A 26 -6.20 3.84 19.91
CA LEU A 26 -6.32 5.16 19.32
C LEU A 26 -7.78 5.62 19.25
N PRO A 27 -8.05 6.92 19.41
CA PRO A 27 -9.37 7.48 19.12
C PRO A 27 -9.78 7.19 17.67
N ARG A 28 -11.04 6.84 17.46
CA ARG A 28 -11.58 6.50 16.14
C ARG A 28 -11.35 7.60 15.10
N GLU A 29 -11.52 8.86 15.51
CA GLU A 29 -11.30 10.05 14.68
C GLU A 29 -9.85 10.11 14.15
N LYS A 30 -8.86 9.70 14.94
CA LYS A 30 -7.45 9.69 14.51
C LYS A 30 -7.18 8.63 13.45
N ILE A 31 -7.86 7.49 13.55
CA ILE A 31 -7.76 6.40 12.57
C ILE A 31 -8.43 6.81 11.27
N GLU A 32 -9.63 7.38 11.34
CA GLU A 32 -10.36 7.88 10.17
C GLU A 32 -9.59 8.99 9.47
N ASP A 33 -9.02 9.95 10.22
CA ASP A 33 -8.15 10.98 9.69
C ASP A 33 -6.92 10.41 8.97
N HIS A 34 -6.25 9.41 9.55
CA HIS A 34 -5.11 8.76 8.91
C HIS A 34 -5.51 8.05 7.62
N ILE A 35 -6.60 7.27 7.63
CA ILE A 35 -7.13 6.58 6.46
C ILE A 35 -7.44 7.57 5.32
N ASN A 36 -8.02 8.72 5.67
CA ASN A 36 -8.39 9.75 4.72
C ASN A 36 -7.16 10.50 4.17
N ARG A 37 -6.18 10.86 5.02
CA ARG A 37 -4.99 11.64 4.61
C ARG A 37 -4.06 10.86 3.67
N ASP A 38 -3.85 9.57 3.89
CA ASP A 38 -2.98 8.75 3.03
C ASP A 38 -3.52 8.67 1.59
N SER A 39 -4.85 8.61 1.45
CA SER A 39 -5.51 8.60 0.15
C SER A 39 -5.37 9.95 -0.58
N VAL A 40 -5.31 11.05 0.17
CA VAL A 40 -5.20 12.42 -0.36
C VAL A 40 -3.77 12.70 -0.87
N SER A 41 -2.74 12.11 -0.28
CA SER A 41 -1.34 12.44 -0.61
C SER A 41 -0.88 11.91 -1.97
N LEU A 42 -1.40 10.76 -2.44
CA LEU A 42 -0.99 10.16 -3.72
C LEU A 42 -1.82 10.64 -4.91
N LEU A 43 -3.03 11.15 -4.68
CA LEU A 43 -3.97 11.58 -5.71
C LEU A 43 -3.37 12.58 -6.73
N PRO A 44 -2.65 13.64 -6.33
CA PRO A 44 -2.04 14.57 -7.29
C PRO A 44 -1.03 13.91 -8.21
N LEU A 45 -0.21 12.99 -7.68
CA LEU A 45 0.80 12.26 -8.45
C LEU A 45 0.15 11.31 -9.46
N ILE A 46 -0.87 10.56 -9.04
CA ILE A 46 -1.62 9.67 -9.94
C ILE A 46 -2.23 10.46 -11.10
N ARG A 47 -2.89 11.58 -10.81
CA ARG A 47 -3.46 12.45 -11.85
C ARG A 47 -2.40 12.99 -12.80
N GLN A 48 -1.24 13.38 -12.29
CA GLN A 48 -0.13 13.85 -13.12
C GLN A 48 0.37 12.76 -14.06
N TRP A 49 0.53 11.52 -13.57
CA TRP A 49 0.96 10.39 -14.39
C TRP A 49 -0.08 9.96 -15.43
N GLN A 50 -1.37 10.04 -15.09
CA GLN A 50 -2.44 9.85 -16.06
C GLN A 50 -2.40 10.92 -17.16
N ALA A 51 -2.22 12.20 -16.80
CA ALA A 51 -2.10 13.28 -17.79
C ALA A 51 -0.90 13.11 -18.73
N LYS A 52 0.17 12.45 -18.27
CA LYS A 52 1.36 12.11 -19.05
C LYS A 52 1.26 10.79 -19.82
N GLY A 53 0.13 10.09 -19.73
CA GLY A 53 -0.05 8.77 -20.36
C GLY A 53 0.81 7.66 -19.76
N VAL A 54 1.33 7.83 -18.54
CA VAL A 54 2.11 6.80 -17.83
C VAL A 54 1.18 5.76 -17.18
N LEU A 55 0.05 6.22 -16.64
CA LEU A 55 -0.98 5.37 -16.04
C LEU A 55 -2.25 5.37 -16.88
N LYS A 56 -3.03 4.28 -16.81
CA LYS A 56 -4.35 4.17 -17.42
C LYS A 56 -5.31 5.24 -16.90
N GLN A 57 -6.27 5.63 -17.75
CA GLN A 57 -7.36 6.56 -17.41
C GLN A 57 -8.47 5.89 -16.58
N GLU A 58 -8.08 5.22 -15.49
CA GLU A 58 -8.98 4.62 -14.51
C GLU A 58 -9.28 5.61 -13.37
N ASN A 59 -10.23 5.25 -12.48
CA ASN A 59 -10.53 6.06 -11.30
C ASN A 59 -9.25 6.27 -10.45
N PRO A 60 -8.75 7.52 -10.27
CA PRO A 60 -7.51 7.78 -9.54
C PRO A 60 -7.54 7.28 -8.10
N LYS A 61 -8.72 7.33 -7.44
CA LYS A 61 -8.89 6.81 -6.08
C LYS A 61 -8.76 5.29 -6.03
N ALA A 62 -9.22 4.59 -7.08
CA ALA A 62 -9.06 3.15 -7.18
C ALA A 62 -7.59 2.76 -7.35
N ILE A 63 -6.84 3.49 -8.20
CA ILE A 63 -5.38 3.28 -8.35
C ILE A 63 -4.66 3.49 -7.02
N VAL A 64 -5.01 4.54 -6.26
CA VAL A 64 -4.47 4.74 -4.90
C VAL A 64 -4.80 3.58 -3.97
N GLY A 65 -6.04 3.07 -4.01
CA GLY A 65 -6.46 1.89 -3.23
C GLY A 65 -5.65 0.63 -3.56
N VAL A 66 -5.37 0.39 -4.85
CA VAL A 66 -4.54 -0.74 -5.32
C VAL A 66 -3.10 -0.59 -4.83
N ILE A 67 -2.51 0.61 -4.90
CA ILE A 67 -1.16 0.84 -4.35
C ILE A 67 -1.16 0.65 -2.83
N ARG A 68 -2.22 1.10 -2.14
CA ARG A 68 -2.38 0.96 -0.69
C ARG A 68 -2.46 -0.51 -0.26
N SER A 69 -3.10 -1.38 -1.05
CA SER A 69 -3.22 -2.80 -0.70
C SER A 69 -1.86 -3.49 -0.58
N LEU A 70 -0.85 -3.06 -1.33
CA LEU A 70 0.53 -3.56 -1.21
C LEU A 70 1.16 -3.29 0.16
N PHE A 71 0.73 -2.23 0.87
CA PHE A 71 1.15 -1.99 2.24
C PHE A 71 0.32 -2.82 3.22
N LEU A 72 -0.97 -2.99 2.97
CA LEU A 72 -1.86 -3.74 3.85
C LEU A 72 -1.50 -5.23 3.91
N ILE A 73 -1.06 -5.85 2.81
CA ILE A 73 -0.60 -7.24 2.84
C ILE A 73 0.60 -7.46 3.77
N SER A 74 1.38 -6.40 4.06
CA SER A 74 2.52 -6.50 4.98
C SER A 74 2.11 -6.72 6.44
N LEU A 75 0.84 -6.46 6.77
CA LEU A 75 0.24 -6.76 8.08
C LEU A 75 -0.21 -8.23 8.20
N HIS A 76 -0.28 -8.95 7.07
CA HIS A 76 -0.82 -10.31 7.00
C HIS A 76 0.24 -11.33 6.57
N LYS A 77 1.50 -11.12 6.97
CA LYS A 77 2.60 -12.01 6.55
C LYS A 77 2.43 -13.43 7.04
N ARG A 78 1.91 -13.61 8.27
CA ARG A 78 1.72 -14.93 8.85
C ARG A 78 0.63 -15.71 8.11
N GLU A 79 -0.46 -15.03 7.76
CA GLU A 79 -1.61 -15.60 7.05
C GLU A 79 -1.29 -15.93 5.59
N ILE A 80 -0.42 -15.12 4.95
CA ILE A 80 0.11 -15.40 3.61
C ILE A 80 1.15 -16.54 3.63
N GLY A 81 1.84 -16.71 4.77
CA GLY A 81 3.01 -17.57 4.93
C GLY A 81 4.30 -16.76 4.84
N GLU A 82 5.09 -16.75 5.91
CA GLU A 82 6.28 -15.90 6.02
C GLU A 82 7.34 -16.22 4.95
N GLU A 83 7.50 -17.50 4.60
CA GLU A 83 8.43 -17.96 3.57
C GLU A 83 8.03 -17.45 2.17
N GLU A 84 6.72 -17.46 1.88
CA GLU A 84 6.20 -17.08 0.57
C GLU A 84 5.88 -15.59 0.43
N TYR A 85 5.74 -14.85 1.53
CA TYR A 85 5.33 -13.45 1.55
C TYR A 85 6.11 -12.59 0.53
N ASN A 86 7.43 -12.77 0.44
CA ASN A 86 8.25 -11.98 -0.48
C ASN A 86 7.96 -12.31 -1.95
N ASN A 87 7.73 -13.59 -2.27
CA ASN A 87 7.38 -14.03 -3.61
C ASN A 87 5.96 -13.53 -3.97
N THR A 88 5.01 -13.67 -3.05
CA THR A 88 3.63 -13.18 -3.21
C THR A 88 3.59 -11.68 -3.42
N ALA A 89 4.28 -10.90 -2.58
CA ALA A 89 4.34 -9.44 -2.71
C ALA A 89 4.96 -9.03 -4.04
N LYS A 90 6.01 -9.73 -4.50
CA LYS A 90 6.63 -9.49 -5.80
C LYS A 90 5.65 -9.74 -6.95
N LEU A 91 4.96 -10.88 -6.95
CA LEU A 91 3.99 -11.22 -7.98
C LEU A 91 2.83 -10.21 -8.04
N LEU A 92 2.35 -9.75 -6.88
CA LEU A 92 1.33 -8.71 -6.79
C LEU A 92 1.82 -7.37 -7.36
N ILE A 93 3.05 -6.96 -7.05
CA ILE A 93 3.65 -5.74 -7.61
C ILE A 93 3.73 -5.85 -9.14
N ASP A 94 4.20 -6.98 -9.66
CA ASP A 94 4.36 -7.21 -11.09
C ASP A 94 2.98 -7.15 -11.80
N HIS A 95 1.95 -7.78 -11.24
CA HIS A 95 0.58 -7.75 -11.77
C HIS A 95 -0.06 -6.36 -11.68
N ILE A 96 0.09 -5.67 -10.55
CA ILE A 96 -0.44 -4.32 -10.37
C ILE A 96 0.22 -3.37 -11.35
N SER A 97 1.54 -3.42 -11.47
CA SER A 97 2.29 -2.54 -12.37
C SER A 97 1.84 -2.71 -13.82
N GLY A 98 1.71 -3.94 -14.32
CA GLY A 98 1.15 -4.19 -15.65
C GLY A 98 -0.33 -3.83 -15.77
N GLY A 99 -1.09 -3.98 -14.68
CA GLY A 99 -2.52 -3.68 -14.61
C GLY A 99 -2.85 -2.19 -14.66
N ILE A 100 -2.01 -1.32 -14.08
CA ILE A 100 -2.27 0.13 -13.97
C ILE A 100 -1.48 1.01 -14.95
N SER A 101 -0.37 0.49 -15.50
CA SER A 101 0.40 1.22 -16.50
C SER A 101 -0.40 1.36 -17.79
N ALA A 102 -0.27 2.50 -18.47
CA ALA A 102 -0.78 2.60 -19.83
C ALA A 102 -0.12 1.51 -20.69
N LYS A 103 -0.88 0.85 -21.57
CA LYS A 103 -0.28 -0.08 -22.53
C LYS A 103 0.77 0.71 -23.33
N GLU A 104 1.96 0.14 -23.49
CA GLU A 104 2.92 0.60 -24.49
C GLU A 104 2.18 0.79 -25.81
N ALA A 105 2.36 1.97 -26.43
CA ALA A 105 1.89 2.22 -27.79
C ALA A 105 2.69 1.36 -28.77
#